data_AF-A0A090ZB60-F1
#
_entry.id   AF-A0A090ZB60-F1
#
_cell.length_a   1.000
_cell.length_b   1.000
_cell.length_c   1.000
_cell.angle_alpha   90.00
_cell.angle_beta   90.00
_cell.angle_gamma   90.00
#
_symmetry.space_group_name_H-M   'P 1'
#
loop_
_entity.id
_entity.type
_entity.pdbx_description
1 polymer ?
#
loop_
_entity_poly.entity_id
_entity_poly.type
_entity_poly.pdbx_seq_one_letter_code
_entity_poly.pdbx_strand_id
1 'polypeptide(L)' 'MSNQLVNLRIDFAFKHLFGTSGSEEILILFLNAMLKDAIITSQ' A
#
# COMPACT_ATOMS: atom_id res chain seq x y z
N MET A 1 -23.71 -6.99 3.30
CA MET A 1 -22.28 -6.81 2.97
C MET A 1 -21.91 -5.39 3.33
N SER A 2 -21.06 -5.19 4.34
CA SER A 2 -20.54 -3.88 4.69
C SER A 2 -19.61 -3.41 3.58
N ASN A 3 -20.08 -2.49 2.75
CA ASN A 3 -19.22 -1.79 1.80
C ASN A 3 -18.24 -0.97 2.64
N GLN A 4 -17.05 -1.52 2.89
CA GLN A 4 -15.98 -0.80 3.56
C GLN A 4 -15.57 0.30 2.58
N LEU A 5 -16.14 1.49 2.76
CA LEU A 5 -15.83 2.65 1.93
C LEU A 5 -14.37 2.98 2.16
N VAL A 6 -13.51 2.52 1.25
CA VAL A 6 -12.10 2.88 1.24
C VAL A 6 -12.03 4.40 1.22
N ASN A 7 -11.24 4.97 2.13
CA ASN A 7 -11.12 6.42 2.22
C ASN A 7 -10.58 6.97 0.89
N LEU A 8 -11.41 7.72 0.17
CA LEU A 8 -11.10 8.25 -1.16
C LEU A 8 -9.82 9.10 -1.19
N ARG A 9 -9.49 9.79 -0.09
CA ARG A 9 -8.22 10.55 -0.02
C ARG A 9 -7.01 9.63 0.00
N ILE A 10 -7.13 8.50 0.69
CA ILE A 10 -6.06 7.48 0.75
C ILE A 10 -5.94 6.79 -0.61
N ASP A 11 -7.07 6.39 -1.22
CA ASP A 11 -7.08 5.79 -2.56
C ASP A 11 -6.45 6.72 -3.61
N PHE A 12 -6.82 8.01 -3.59
CA PHE A 12 -6.25 9.00 -4.51
C PHE A 12 -4.74 9.19 -4.30
N ALA A 13 -4.29 9.40 -3.06
CA ALA A 13 -2.86 9.58 -2.76
C ALA A 13 -2.04 8.34 -3.12
N PHE A 14 -2.57 7.14 -2.84
CA PHE A 14 -1.92 5.89 -3.18
C PHE A 14 -1.76 5.71 -4.69
N LYS A 15 -2.82 5.97 -5.46
CA LYS A 15 -2.76 5.95 -6.94
C LYS A 15 -1.83 7.03 -7.49
N HIS A 16 -1.74 8.19 -6.84
CA HIS A 16 -0.82 9.24 -7.28
C HIS A 16 0.65 8.84 -7.09
N LEU A 17 0.97 8.13 -6.01
CA LEU A 17 2.34 7.70 -5.70
C LEU A 17 2.75 6.41 -6.43
N PHE A 18 1.82 5.46 -6.58
CA PHE A 18 2.11 4.09 -7.04
C PHE A 18 1.31 3.66 -8.27
N GLY A 19 0.45 4.53 -8.81
CA GLY A 19 -0.36 4.25 -9.99
C GLY A 19 0.24 4.81 -11.29
N THR A 20 1.44 5.38 -11.24
CA THR A 20 2.16 5.88 -12.42
C THR A 20 3.12 4.82 -12.95
N SER A 21 3.28 4.72 -14.28
CA SER A 21 4.24 3.80 -14.89
C SER A 21 5.66 4.04 -14.36
N GLY A 22 6.37 2.99 -13.96
CA GLY A 22 7.70 3.07 -13.36
C GLY A 22 7.72 3.13 -11.83
N SER A 23 6.55 3.13 -11.17
CA SER A 23 6.43 3.09 -9.70
C SER A 23 6.24 1.68 -9.13
N GLU A 24 6.27 0.65 -9.96
CA GLU A 24 6.03 -0.73 -9.56
C GLU A 24 7.11 -1.24 -8.60
N GLU A 25 8.39 -0.92 -8.87
CA GLU A 25 9.51 -1.35 -8.03
C GLU A 25 9.43 -0.75 -6.63
N ILE A 26 9.14 0.56 -6.52
CA ILE A 26 9.00 1.23 -5.22
C ILE A 26 7.75 0.75 -4.46
N LEU A 27 6.66 0.45 -5.17
CA LEU A 27 5.47 -0.14 -4.56
C LEU A 27 5.78 -1.52 -3.97
N ILE A 28 6.47 -2.38 -4.73
CA ILE A 28 6.88 -3.72 -4.27
C ILE A 28 7.80 -3.61 -3.05
N LEU A 29 8.78 -2.70 -3.10
CA LEU A 29 9.72 -2.49 -1.99
C LEU A 29 9.01 -2.01 -0.73
N PHE A 30 8.07 -1.07 -0.87
CA PHE A 30 7.23 -0.58 0.22
C PHE A 30 6.39 -1.70 0.85
N LEU A 31 5.69 -2.49 0.04
CA LEU A 31 4.86 -3.59 0.53
C LEU A 31 5.69 -4.67 1.23
N ASN A 32 6.87 -4.98 0.69
CA ASN A 32 7.78 -5.94 1.31
C ASN A 32 8.33 -5.44 2.65
N ALA A 33 8.64 -4.14 2.78
CA ALA A 33 9.04 -3.55 4.06
C ALA A 33 7.92 -3.62 5.10
N MET A 34 6.69 -3.23 4.72
CA MET A 34 5.51 -3.29 5.59
C MET A 34 5.19 -4.74 6.02
N LEU A 35 5.28 -5.69 5.09
CA LEU A 35 5.06 -7.11 5.38
C LEU A 35 6.12 -7.65 6.35
N LYS A 36 7.40 -7.30 6.13
CA LYS A 36 8.50 -7.71 7.01
C LYS A 36 8.29 -7.17 8.43
N ASP A 37 7.91 -5.90 8.58
CA ASP A 37 7.62 -5.32 9.88
C ASP A 37 6.42 -5.99 10.56
N ALA A 38 5.37 -6.32 9.81
CA ALA A 38 4.21 -7.03 10.34
C ALA A 38 4.57 -8.44 10.85
N ILE A 39 5.44 -9.15 10.12
CA ILE A 39 5.88 -10.50 10.49
C ILE A 39 6.84 -10.46 11.69
N ILE A 40 7.79 -9.52 11.70
CA ILE A 40 8.79 -9.39 12.78
C ILE A 40 8.15 -8.92 14.09
N THR A 41 7.17 -8.03 14.04
CA THR A 41 6.46 -7.54 15.25
C THR A 41 5.56 -8.61 15.87
N SER A 42 5.35 -9.75 15.19
CA SER A 42 4.53 -10.86 15.65
C SER A 42 5.32 -11.99 16.36
N GLN A 43 6.62 -11.79 16.62
CA GLN A 43 7.46 -12.65 17.48
C GLN A 43 7.79 -11.96 18.80
#